data_AF-A0A6P1AEG0-F1
#
_entry.id   AF-A0A6P1AEG0-F1
#
_cell.length_a   1.000
_cell.length_b   1.000
_cell.length_c   1.000
_cell.angle_alpha   90.00
_cell.angle_beta   90.00
_cell.angle_gamma   90.00
#
_symmetry.space_group_name_H-M   'P 1'
#
loop_
_entity.id
_entity.type
_entity.pdbx_description
1 polymer ?
#
loop_
_entity_poly.entity_id
_entity_poly.type
_entity_poly.pdbx_seq_one_letter_code
_entity_poly.pdbx_strand_id
1 'polypeptide(L)'
;MQLCYFRNKILWVYSQSRALKKDLKQLSDRVQKTVDNLGSRVLQSPLNLEDLQQDLTSTLTIFSIYATRLSYLEEYRYTIEVNANNYQKRLERFQQIDPESDLEFLRDFQDYTFEKYLPQVVSDYNSLSAGLKLLDNAIKTIEGIIEIE
;
A
#
# COMPACT_ATOMS: atom_id res chain seq x y z
N MET A 1 25.12 -7.42 17.76
CA MET A 1 24.96 -6.41 16.69
C MET A 1 23.75 -6.62 15.75
N GLN A 2 23.27 -7.85 15.47
CA GLN A 2 22.15 -8.06 14.51
C GLN A 2 20.76 -7.63 15.01
N LEU A 3 20.51 -7.61 16.32
CA LEU A 3 19.19 -7.25 16.88
C LEU A 3 18.80 -5.79 16.58
N CYS A 4 19.72 -4.84 16.82
CA CYS A 4 19.51 -3.43 16.50
C CYS A 4 19.34 -3.18 14.99
N TYR A 5 19.98 -3.99 14.14
CA TYR A 5 19.79 -3.92 12.70
C TYR A 5 18.35 -4.24 12.30
N PHE A 6 17.78 -5.34 12.80
CA PHE A 6 16.38 -5.70 12.52
C PHE A 6 15.41 -4.64 13.02
N ARG A 7 15.62 -4.13 14.24
CA ARG A 7 14.82 -3.03 14.81
C ARG A 7 14.84 -1.78 13.93
N ASN A 8 16.02 -1.34 13.53
CA ASN A 8 16.17 -0.16 12.68
C ASN A 8 15.56 -0.37 11.30
N LYS A 9 15.68 -1.58 10.73
CA LYS A 9 15.05 -1.91 9.45
C LYS A 9 13.52 -1.87 9.54
N ILE A 10 12.93 -2.43 10.61
CA ILE A 10 11.48 -2.37 10.87
C ILE A 10 11.01 -0.91 10.95
N LEU A 11 11.67 -0.09 11.77
CA LEU A 11 11.30 1.32 11.95
C LEU A 11 11.39 2.10 10.64
N TRP A 12 12.49 1.91 9.90
CA TRP A 12 12.68 2.57 8.62
C TRP A 12 11.59 2.17 7.61
N VAL A 13 11.37 0.87 7.40
CA VAL A 13 10.34 0.40 6.45
C VAL A 13 8.95 0.84 6.88
N TYR A 14 8.63 0.77 8.17
CA TYR A 14 7.35 1.24 8.67
C TYR A 14 7.16 2.74 8.36
N SER A 15 8.17 3.59 8.56
CA SER A 15 8.09 5.01 8.19
C SER A 15 7.82 5.20 6.68
N GLN A 16 8.50 4.43 5.82
CA GLN A 16 8.29 4.48 4.37
C GLN A 16 6.88 4.05 4.00
N SER A 17 6.34 3.02 4.65
CA SER A 17 4.96 2.57 4.44
C SER A 17 3.93 3.67 4.77
N ARG A 18 4.21 4.54 5.75
CA ARG A 18 3.29 5.64 6.12
C ARG A 18 3.28 6.73 5.05
N ALA A 19 4.45 7.09 4.53
CA ALA A 19 4.57 8.02 3.41
C ALA A 19 3.86 7.46 2.17
N LEU A 20 4.13 6.20 1.83
CA LEU A 20 3.54 5.52 0.68
C LEU A 20 2.01 5.39 0.77
N LYS A 21 1.46 5.15 1.97
CA LYS A 21 0.01 5.16 2.21
C LYS A 21 -0.61 6.52 1.85
N LYS A 22 -0.01 7.62 2.30
CA LYS A 22 -0.51 8.98 2.01
C LYS A 22 -0.58 9.22 0.51
N ASP A 23 0.47 8.83 -0.17
CA ASP A 23 0.63 8.89 -1.61
C ASP A 23 -0.41 8.05 -2.37
N LEU A 24 -0.62 6.80 -1.98
CA LEU A 24 -1.66 5.93 -2.55
C LEU A 24 -3.06 6.48 -2.32
N LYS A 25 -3.32 7.09 -1.17
CA LYS A 25 -4.61 7.74 -0.90
C LYS A 25 -4.87 8.91 -1.85
N GLN A 26 -3.87 9.77 -2.08
CA GLN A 26 -4.00 10.88 -3.03
C GLN A 26 -4.26 10.40 -4.46
N LEU A 27 -3.60 9.31 -4.88
CA LEU A 27 -3.90 8.69 -6.17
C LEU A 27 -5.33 8.15 -6.20
N SER A 28 -5.77 7.46 -5.15
CA SER A 28 -7.15 6.95 -5.04
C SER A 28 -8.19 8.08 -5.13
N ASP A 29 -7.94 9.23 -4.51
CA ASP A 29 -8.84 10.38 -4.57
C ASP A 29 -8.93 10.97 -5.98
N ARG A 30 -7.83 10.94 -6.75
CA ARG A 30 -7.83 11.36 -8.17
C ARG A 30 -8.65 10.42 -9.04
N VAL A 31 -8.53 9.11 -8.80
CA VAL A 31 -9.32 8.10 -9.50
C VAL A 31 -10.79 8.29 -9.24
N GLN A 32 -11.17 8.46 -7.98
CA GLN A 32 -12.57 8.59 -7.60
C GLN A 32 -13.21 9.77 -8.34
N LYS A 33 -12.50 10.90 -8.46
CA LYS A 33 -12.95 12.04 -9.26
C LYS A 33 -13.18 11.69 -10.72
N THR A 34 -12.28 10.93 -11.36
CA THR A 34 -12.49 10.49 -12.74
C THR A 34 -13.74 9.63 -12.83
N VAL A 35 -13.88 8.63 -11.95
CA VAL A 35 -15.04 7.73 -11.91
C VAL A 35 -16.35 8.49 -11.70
N ASP A 36 -16.38 9.42 -10.75
CA ASP A 36 -17.57 10.23 -10.44
C ASP A 36 -17.98 11.10 -11.64
N ASN A 37 -17.01 11.61 -12.40
CA ASN A 37 -17.26 12.45 -13.56
C ASN A 37 -17.66 11.63 -14.81
N LEU A 38 -17.28 10.35 -14.91
CA LEU A 38 -17.59 9.50 -16.08
C LEU A 38 -19.08 9.47 -16.39
N GLY A 39 -19.93 9.27 -15.39
CA GLY A 39 -21.39 9.22 -15.62
C GLY A 39 -21.93 10.50 -16.26
N SER A 40 -21.43 11.66 -15.85
CA SER A 40 -21.85 12.93 -16.43
C SER A 40 -21.34 13.13 -17.86
N ARG A 41 -20.14 12.64 -18.19
CA ARG A 41 -19.56 12.75 -19.53
C ARG A 41 -20.26 11.85 -20.54
N VAL A 42 -20.62 10.63 -20.14
CA VAL A 42 -21.33 9.66 -21.00
C VAL A 42 -22.72 10.15 -21.38
N LEU A 43 -23.35 10.96 -20.52
CA LEU A 43 -24.67 11.53 -20.78
C LEU A 43 -24.62 12.82 -21.63
N GLN A 44 -23.43 13.31 -21.99
CA GLN A 44 -23.31 14.49 -22.86
C GLN A 44 -23.72 14.15 -24.30
N SER A 45 -24.46 15.05 -24.93
CA SER A 45 -24.83 14.95 -26.34
C SER A 45 -24.45 16.24 -27.07
N PRO A 46 -23.60 16.17 -28.12
CA PRO A 46 -22.92 14.97 -28.60
C PRO A 46 -21.87 14.47 -27.59
N LEU A 47 -21.59 13.17 -27.61
CA LEU A 47 -20.52 12.59 -26.80
C LEU A 47 -19.17 13.17 -27.24
N ASN A 48 -18.34 13.59 -26.30
CA ASN A 48 -16.99 14.06 -26.59
C ASN A 48 -15.97 12.92 -26.46
N LEU A 49 -15.65 12.28 -27.59
CA LEU A 49 -14.67 11.18 -27.63
C LEU A 49 -13.25 11.61 -27.27
N GLU A 50 -12.84 12.83 -27.59
CA GLU A 50 -11.50 13.34 -27.28
C GLU A 50 -11.29 13.43 -25.75
N ASP A 51 -12.31 13.91 -25.03
CA ASP A 51 -12.30 13.96 -23.58
C ASP A 51 -12.21 12.55 -22.95
N LEU A 52 -12.92 11.56 -23.51
CA LEU A 52 -12.86 10.18 -23.04
C LEU A 52 -11.48 9.55 -23.28
N GLN A 53 -10.85 9.80 -24.43
CA GLN A 53 -9.49 9.34 -24.73
C GLN A 53 -8.45 9.95 -23.79
N GLN A 54 -8.61 11.24 -23.44
CA GLN A 54 -7.75 11.92 -22.49
C GLN A 54 -7.94 11.36 -21.06
N ASP A 55 -9.19 11.11 -20.64
CA ASP A 55 -9.49 10.49 -19.36
C ASP A 55 -8.94 9.05 -19.29
N LEU A 56 -9.03 8.27 -20.36
CA LEU A 56 -8.45 6.93 -20.47
C LEU A 56 -6.92 6.97 -20.28
N THR A 57 -6.25 7.85 -21.02
CA THR A 57 -4.78 8.03 -20.94
C THR A 57 -4.34 8.42 -19.52
N SER A 58 -5.07 9.34 -18.88
CA SER A 58 -4.80 9.77 -17.51
C SER A 58 -5.00 8.62 -16.52
N THR A 59 -6.08 7.86 -16.67
CA THR A 59 -6.44 6.75 -15.78
C THR A 59 -5.44 5.61 -15.90
N LEU A 60 -5.00 5.25 -17.11
CA LEU A 60 -3.94 4.26 -17.34
C LEU A 60 -2.62 4.67 -16.68
N THR A 61 -2.26 5.96 -16.77
CA THR A 61 -1.06 6.49 -16.12
C THR A 61 -1.16 6.37 -14.59
N ILE A 62 -2.30 6.75 -14.01
CA ILE A 62 -2.55 6.61 -12.57
C ILE A 62 -2.52 5.14 -12.16
N PHE A 63 -3.13 4.25 -12.94
CA PHE A 63 -3.18 2.81 -12.67
C PHE A 63 -1.79 2.21 -12.58
N SER A 64 -0.92 2.49 -13.55
CA SER A 64 0.47 1.99 -13.54
C SER A 64 1.21 2.43 -12.28
N ILE A 65 1.14 3.73 -11.94
CA ILE A 65 1.79 4.28 -10.74
C ILE A 65 1.20 3.66 -9.47
N TYR A 66 -0.12 3.51 -9.40
CA TYR A 66 -0.81 2.95 -8.24
C TYR A 66 -0.41 1.49 -8.02
N ALA A 67 -0.43 0.67 -9.08
CA ALA A 67 -0.07 -0.74 -9.01
C ALA A 67 1.38 -0.94 -8.50
N THR A 68 2.33 -0.17 -9.04
CA THR A 68 3.73 -0.20 -8.57
C THR A 68 3.86 0.24 -7.12
N ARG A 69 3.15 1.30 -6.71
CA ARG A 69 3.18 1.75 -5.32
C ARG A 69 2.54 0.75 -4.36
N LEU A 70 1.48 0.07 -4.79
CA LEU A 70 0.84 -0.96 -3.99
C LEU A 70 1.75 -2.19 -3.82
N SER A 71 2.52 -2.58 -4.85
CA SER A 71 3.50 -3.66 -4.73
C SER A 71 4.60 -3.33 -3.72
N TYR A 72 5.10 -2.09 -3.69
CA TYR A 72 6.05 -1.66 -2.65
C TYR A 72 5.47 -1.74 -1.24
N LEU A 73 4.18 -1.43 -1.06
CA LEU A 73 3.54 -1.56 0.25
C LEU A 73 3.48 -3.02 0.70
N GLU A 74 3.28 -3.95 -0.24
CA GLU A 74 3.35 -5.39 0.02
C GLU A 74 4.77 -5.85 0.36
N GLU A 75 5.77 -5.40 -0.38
CA GLU A 75 7.19 -5.66 -0.06
C GLU A 75 7.56 -5.16 1.34
N TYR A 76 7.05 -3.99 1.73
CA TYR A 76 7.26 -3.43 3.07
C TYR A 76 6.60 -4.28 4.16
N ARG A 77 5.40 -4.82 3.91
CA ARG A 77 4.77 -5.79 4.81
C ARG A 77 5.69 -6.99 5.04
N TYR A 78 6.14 -7.64 3.97
CA TYR A 78 7.04 -8.80 4.08
C TYR A 78 8.35 -8.45 4.77
N THR A 79 8.90 -7.27 4.49
CA THR A 79 10.14 -6.84 5.13
C THR A 79 9.96 -6.66 6.64
N ILE A 80 8.86 -6.06 7.09
CA ILE A 80 8.56 -5.94 8.52
C ILE A 80 8.42 -7.32 9.15
N GLU A 81 7.63 -8.21 8.54
CA GLU A 81 7.39 -9.57 9.03
C GLU A 81 8.68 -10.37 9.19
N VAL A 82 9.52 -10.43 8.15
CA VAL A 82 10.80 -11.15 8.18
C VAL A 82 11.73 -10.58 9.26
N ASN A 83 11.83 -9.25 9.35
CA ASN A 83 12.71 -8.64 10.34
C ASN A 83 12.16 -8.77 11.77
N ALA A 84 10.84 -8.77 11.98
CA ALA A 84 10.21 -9.02 13.27
C ALA A 84 10.49 -10.45 13.75
N ASN A 85 10.32 -11.44 12.88
CA ASN A 85 10.65 -12.84 13.16
C ASN A 85 12.14 -13.03 13.47
N ASN A 86 13.03 -12.36 12.72
CA ASN A 86 14.47 -12.42 12.98
C ASN A 86 14.86 -11.72 14.30
N TYR A 87 14.19 -10.62 14.63
CA TYR A 87 14.35 -9.93 15.90
C TYR A 87 13.95 -10.83 17.06
N GLN A 88 12.78 -11.47 17.00
CA GLN A 88 12.29 -12.43 18.00
C GLN A 88 13.29 -13.56 18.23
N LYS A 89 13.71 -14.26 17.17
CA LYS A 89 14.69 -15.36 17.27
C LYS A 89 16.00 -14.91 17.94
N ARG A 90 16.41 -13.66 17.69
CA ARG A 90 17.63 -13.11 18.28
C ARG A 90 17.43 -12.79 19.76
N LEU A 91 16.25 -12.33 20.14
CA LEU A 91 15.88 -12.03 21.52
C LEU A 91 15.81 -13.32 22.36
N GLU A 92 15.16 -14.36 21.84
CA GLU A 92 15.09 -15.69 22.45
C GLU A 92 16.50 -16.27 22.69
N ARG A 93 17.40 -16.11 21.72
CA ARG A 93 18.80 -16.53 21.88
C ARG A 93 19.54 -15.77 22.99
N PHE A 94 19.25 -14.48 23.19
CA PHE A 94 19.86 -13.73 24.29
C PHE A 94 19.35 -14.23 25.65
N GLN A 95 18.05 -14.48 25.78
CA GLN A 95 17.50 -15.07 27.00
C GLN A 95 18.08 -16.47 27.30
N GLN A 96 18.37 -17.29 26.27
CA GLN A 96 18.99 -18.60 26.46
C GLN A 96 20.44 -18.50 26.95
N ILE A 97 21.17 -17.46 26.54
CA ILE A 97 22.57 -17.24 26.95
C ILE A 97 22.62 -16.67 28.37
N ASP A 98 21.71 -15.78 28.70
CA ASP A 98 21.59 -15.15 30.01
C ASP A 98 20.12 -15.16 30.48
N PRO A 99 19.70 -16.23 31.18
CA PRO A 99 18.31 -16.39 31.63
C PRO A 99 17.82 -15.30 32.58
N GLU A 100 18.74 -14.66 33.32
CA GLU A 100 18.44 -13.59 34.28
C GLU A 100 18.48 -12.20 33.66
N SER A 101 18.83 -12.10 32.36
CA SER A 101 18.86 -10.81 31.67
C SER A 101 17.47 -10.19 31.60
N ASP A 102 17.39 -8.92 32.00
CA ASP A 102 16.22 -8.09 31.76
C ASP A 102 16.24 -7.58 30.33
N LEU A 103 15.34 -8.14 29.52
CA LEU A 103 15.15 -7.81 28.11
C LEU A 103 13.74 -7.25 27.86
N GLU A 104 13.04 -6.78 28.89
CA GLU A 104 11.63 -6.35 28.79
C GLU A 104 11.44 -5.27 27.72
N PHE A 105 12.27 -4.22 27.73
CA PHE A 105 12.18 -3.14 26.73
C PHE A 105 12.40 -3.62 25.28
N LEU A 106 13.14 -4.73 25.09
CA LEU A 106 13.33 -5.33 23.77
C LEU A 106 12.11 -6.16 23.37
N ARG A 107 11.44 -6.81 24.32
CA ARG A 107 10.17 -7.53 24.10
C ARG A 107 9.04 -6.56 23.79
N ASP A 108 8.95 -5.43 24.49
CA ASP A 108 7.97 -4.38 24.20
C ASP A 108 8.01 -3.93 22.74
N PHE A 109 9.23 -3.78 22.19
CA PHE A 109 9.38 -3.43 20.77
C PHE A 109 8.89 -4.54 19.84
N GLN A 110 9.15 -5.81 20.18
CA GLN A 110 8.66 -6.96 19.42
C GLN A 110 7.13 -6.99 19.42
N ASP A 111 6.52 -6.90 20.60
CA ASP A 111 5.07 -6.94 20.77
C ASP A 111 4.44 -5.78 20.00
N TYR A 112 4.96 -4.56 20.15
CA TYR A 112 4.48 -3.40 19.40
C TYR A 112 4.62 -3.57 17.87
N THR A 113 5.64 -4.28 17.40
CA THR A 113 5.81 -4.56 15.98
C THR A 113 4.69 -5.47 15.46
N PHE A 114 4.35 -6.53 16.21
CA PHE A 114 3.31 -7.49 15.84
C PHE A 114 1.89 -6.98 16.10
N GLU A 115 1.67 -6.14 17.10
CA GLU A 115 0.36 -5.59 17.44
C GLU A 115 0.00 -4.37 16.59
N LYS A 116 1.00 -3.59 16.16
CA LYS A 116 0.76 -2.32 15.47
C LYS A 116 1.37 -2.25 14.10
N TYR A 117 2.69 -2.37 13.98
CA TYR A 117 3.37 -2.04 12.73
C TYR A 117 2.96 -2.96 11.59
N LEU A 118 3.05 -4.27 11.80
CA LEU A 118 2.67 -5.25 10.79
C LEU A 118 1.16 -5.20 10.48
N PRO A 119 0.24 -5.25 11.47
CA PRO A 119 -1.20 -5.18 11.20
C PRO A 119 -1.63 -3.91 10.48
N GLN A 120 -1.03 -2.75 10.79
CA GLN A 120 -1.36 -1.52 10.08
C GLN A 120 -0.97 -1.57 8.60
N VAL A 121 0.22 -2.06 8.27
CA VAL A 121 0.64 -2.18 6.86
C VAL A 121 -0.23 -3.19 6.12
N VAL A 122 -0.60 -4.31 6.75
CA VAL A 122 -1.56 -5.29 6.22
C VAL A 122 -2.91 -4.64 5.94
N SER A 123 -3.47 -3.94 6.93
CA SER A 123 -4.76 -3.26 6.79
C SER A 123 -4.73 -2.23 5.67
N ASP A 124 -3.66 -1.47 5.55
CA ASP A 124 -3.54 -0.46 4.52
C ASP A 124 -3.44 -1.08 3.12
N TYR A 125 -2.61 -2.11 2.95
CA TYR A 125 -2.53 -2.84 1.69
C TYR A 125 -3.90 -3.39 1.28
N ASN A 126 -4.60 -4.07 2.20
CA ASN A 126 -5.92 -4.62 1.93
C ASN A 126 -6.91 -3.52 1.53
N SER A 127 -6.96 -2.42 2.27
CA SER A 127 -7.87 -1.30 1.96
C SER A 127 -7.57 -0.63 0.61
N LEU A 128 -6.29 -0.44 0.28
CA LEU A 128 -5.86 0.24 -0.94
C LEU A 128 -5.94 -0.68 -2.17
N SER A 129 -5.80 -2.00 -2.00
CA SER A 129 -6.02 -2.97 -3.07
C SER A 129 -7.42 -2.90 -3.69
N ALA A 130 -8.43 -2.51 -2.90
CA ALA A 130 -9.79 -2.29 -3.41
C ALA A 130 -9.85 -1.11 -4.39
N GLY A 131 -9.05 -0.06 -4.17
CA GLY A 131 -8.96 1.09 -5.07
C GLY A 131 -8.41 0.74 -6.45
N LEU A 132 -7.49 -0.22 -6.53
CA LEU A 132 -6.95 -0.71 -7.80
C LEU A 132 -8.02 -1.41 -8.66
N LYS A 133 -8.99 -2.10 -8.03
CA LYS A 133 -10.11 -2.73 -8.75
C LYS A 133 -11.07 -1.68 -9.32
N LEU A 134 -11.31 -0.59 -8.59
CA LEU A 134 -12.15 0.50 -9.09
C LEU A 134 -11.52 1.18 -10.31
N LEU A 135 -10.21 1.38 -10.28
CA LEU A 135 -9.43 1.87 -11.43
C LEU A 135 -9.59 0.98 -12.66
N ASP A 136 -9.38 -0.34 -12.49
CA ASP A 136 -9.47 -1.32 -13.58
C ASP A 136 -10.87 -1.31 -14.23
N ASN A 137 -11.92 -1.23 -13.41
CA ASN A 137 -13.29 -1.12 -13.92
C ASN A 137 -13.55 0.20 -14.65
N ALA A 138 -12.99 1.31 -14.18
CA ALA A 138 -13.12 2.62 -14.85
C ALA A 138 -12.49 2.60 -16.25
N ILE A 139 -11.28 2.02 -16.36
CA ILE A 139 -10.57 1.84 -17.64
C ILE A 139 -11.45 1.05 -18.62
N LYS A 140 -11.92 -0.13 -18.22
CA LYS A 140 -12.78 -0.99 -19.06
C LYS A 140 -14.08 -0.30 -19.48
N THR A 141 -14.65 0.52 -18.60
CA THR A 141 -15.87 1.27 -18.90
C THR A 141 -15.59 2.31 -19.99
N ILE A 142 -14.52 3.09 -19.85
CA ILE A 142 -14.14 4.10 -20.85
C ILE A 142 -13.82 3.44 -22.19
N GLU A 143 -13.04 2.36 -22.19
CA GLU A 143 -12.72 1.58 -23.39
C GLU A 143 -13.99 1.09 -24.09
N GLY A 144 -14.92 0.47 -23.34
CA GLY A 144 -16.18 -0.02 -23.89
C GLY A 144 -17.07 1.07 -24.48
N ILE A 145 -17.05 2.29 -23.94
CA ILE A 145 -17.78 3.43 -24.51
C ILE A 145 -17.15 3.87 -25.83
N ILE A 146 -15.82 3.99 -25.87
CA ILE A 146 -15.08 4.41 -27.08
C ILE A 146 -15.29 3.40 -28.21
N GLU A 147 -15.42 2.10 -27.91
CA GLU A 147 -15.62 1.05 -28.91
C GLU A 147 -17.04 1.02 -29.53
N ILE A 148 -18.05 1.59 -28.87
CA ILE A 148 -19.46 1.53 -29.30
C ILE A 148 -19.83 2.69 -30.26
N GLU A 149 -19.07 3.78 -30.23
CA GLU A 149 -19.29 4.99 -31.04
C GLU A 149 -18.54 4.95 -32.38
#